data_AF-A0A747HKZ6-F1
#
_entry.id   AF-A0A747HKZ6-F1
#
_cell.length_a   1.000
_cell.length_b   1.000
_cell.length_c   1.000
_cell.angle_alpha   90.00
_cell.angle_beta   90.00
_cell.angle_gamma   90.00
#
_symmetry.space_group_name_H-M   'P 1'
#
loop_
_entity.id
_entity.type
_entity.pdbx_description
1 polymer ?
#
loop_
_entity_poly.entity_id
_entity_poly.type
_entity_poly.pdbx_seq_one_letter_code
_entity_poly.pdbx_strand_id
1 'polypeptide(L)'
;MSPTMLTYINEESDVLANIIRRHRQSLEEVSRFASQKTLRRILILATGSSLNAAFCARYFFERCGISIDIKEPYTFSQYENSDPQADMVIAISQSGKSASTLEAMRKVQAQGRPVFALTADPQSPLGKTSDYPLDILTGIESVGFVTRGFSATVLNLLLIALLIARQQQRLTESQVEEYVAQLQRIAATLPLVIVRTEAFIHQHQAVLRNGTRFVATGYGALVGVAKELETKFTETVRVPSSGFELEAYMHGPYLEANAEHVMFFFEDRPDARSRALREYMTPAVAKTFTLTLAKAAQDDQTLALDVAVDHHFSPLLLIVPVQLMAFHIASLKGIDLSVRIFDDFDRVLKSKI
;
A
#
# COMPACT_ATOMS: atom_id res chain seq x y z
N MET A 1 -14.17 3.04 -24.06
CA MET A 1 -12.75 3.39 -23.84
C MET A 1 -12.14 2.31 -22.98
N SER A 2 -10.87 1.96 -23.20
CA SER A 2 -10.15 1.03 -22.31
C SER A 2 -9.99 1.65 -20.92
N PRO A 3 -10.04 0.86 -19.84
CA PRO A 3 -9.84 1.37 -18.49
C PRO A 3 -8.43 1.94 -18.31
N THR A 4 -8.30 2.95 -17.46
CA THR A 4 -7.04 3.61 -17.08
C THR A 4 -6.82 3.50 -15.56
N MET A 5 -5.68 3.96 -15.05
CA MET A 5 -5.50 4.12 -13.60
C MET A 5 -6.63 4.98 -13.01
N LEU A 6 -7.00 6.08 -13.67
CA LEU A 6 -8.07 6.96 -13.22
C LEU A 6 -9.43 6.26 -13.15
N THR A 7 -9.71 5.30 -14.05
CA THR A 7 -10.91 4.46 -13.96
C THR A 7 -10.95 3.72 -12.63
N TYR A 8 -9.86 3.05 -12.25
CA TYR A 8 -9.81 2.25 -11.03
C TYR A 8 -9.71 3.09 -9.74
N ILE A 9 -9.02 4.24 -9.78
CA ILE A 9 -8.99 5.20 -8.65
C ILE A 9 -10.41 5.67 -8.31
N ASN A 10 -11.23 6.01 -9.32
CA ASN A 10 -12.60 6.49 -9.10
C ASN A 10 -13.54 5.41 -8.54
N GLU A 11 -13.18 4.12 -8.66
CA GLU A 11 -13.96 3.01 -8.11
C GLU A 11 -13.57 2.66 -6.66
N GLU A 12 -12.48 3.22 -6.11
CA GLU A 12 -11.97 2.84 -4.80
C GLU A 12 -12.98 3.04 -3.67
N SER A 13 -13.71 4.16 -3.66
CA SER A 13 -14.77 4.43 -2.66
C SER A 13 -15.75 3.26 -2.54
N ASP A 14 -16.34 2.85 -3.66
CA ASP A 14 -17.39 1.83 -3.70
C ASP A 14 -16.81 0.45 -3.40
N VAL A 15 -15.61 0.17 -3.89
CA VAL A 15 -14.93 -1.12 -3.70
C VAL A 15 -14.52 -1.31 -2.25
N LEU A 16 -13.94 -0.29 -1.61
CA LEU A 16 -13.59 -0.34 -0.19
C LEU A 16 -14.84 -0.46 0.68
N ALA A 17 -15.91 0.29 0.38
CA ALA A 17 -17.19 0.15 1.08
C ALA A 17 -17.78 -1.27 0.95
N ASN A 18 -17.67 -1.87 -0.24
CA ASN A 18 -18.10 -3.24 -0.48
C ASN A 18 -17.28 -4.27 0.31
N ILE A 19 -15.96 -4.13 0.36
CA ILE A 19 -15.06 -4.98 1.16
C ILE A 19 -15.46 -4.89 2.64
N ILE A 20 -15.63 -3.67 3.18
CA ILE A 20 -16.01 -3.47 4.57
C ILE A 20 -17.38 -4.09 4.87
N ARG A 21 -18.34 -4.02 3.95
CA ARG A 21 -19.65 -4.65 4.16
C ARG A 21 -19.57 -6.18 4.20
N ARG A 22 -18.68 -6.78 3.40
CA ARG A 22 -18.59 -8.24 3.21
C ARG A 22 -17.52 -8.91 4.07
N HIS A 23 -16.67 -8.16 4.77
CA HIS A 23 -15.46 -8.66 5.43
C HIS A 23 -15.68 -9.88 6.34
N ARG A 24 -16.76 -9.92 7.12
CA ARG A 24 -17.03 -11.05 8.04
C ARG A 24 -17.29 -12.36 7.28
N GLN A 25 -17.95 -12.26 6.13
CA GLN A 25 -18.23 -13.42 5.28
C GLN A 25 -17.01 -13.79 4.43
N SER A 26 -16.35 -12.80 3.80
CA SER A 26 -15.22 -13.07 2.91
C SER A 26 -13.96 -13.53 3.63
N LEU A 27 -13.82 -13.20 4.93
CA LEU A 27 -12.70 -13.59 5.78
C LEU A 27 -13.13 -14.57 6.89
N GLU A 28 -14.20 -15.34 6.67
CA GLU A 28 -14.70 -16.31 7.67
C GLU A 28 -13.61 -17.33 8.05
N GLU A 29 -12.86 -17.85 7.06
CA GLU A 29 -11.78 -18.81 7.30
C GLU A 29 -10.69 -18.26 8.22
N VAL A 30 -10.39 -16.96 8.15
CA VAL A 30 -9.42 -16.31 9.05
C VAL A 30 -9.95 -16.34 10.48
N SER A 31 -11.23 -16.02 10.68
CA SER A 31 -11.86 -16.06 12.01
C SER A 31 -11.92 -17.49 12.56
N ARG A 32 -12.25 -18.47 11.71
CA ARG A 32 -12.27 -19.89 12.07
C ARG A 32 -10.88 -20.40 12.45
N PHE A 33 -9.86 -20.04 11.70
CA PHE A 33 -8.48 -20.42 12.02
C PHE A 33 -8.00 -19.77 13.32
N ALA A 34 -8.34 -18.49 13.53
CA ALA A 34 -7.98 -17.76 14.75
C ALA A 34 -8.71 -18.24 16.01
N SER A 35 -9.79 -19.01 15.89
CA SER A 35 -10.50 -19.62 17.04
C SER A 35 -9.88 -20.94 17.48
N GLN A 36 -9.13 -21.61 16.59
CA GLN A 36 -8.51 -22.91 16.87
C GLN A 36 -7.19 -22.78 17.64
N LYS A 37 -6.50 -21.66 17.50
CA LYS A 37 -5.23 -21.39 18.18
C LYS A 37 -4.95 -19.90 18.31
N THR A 38 -4.11 -19.53 19.27
CA THR A 38 -3.63 -18.15 19.39
C THR A 38 -2.71 -17.80 18.22
N LEU A 39 -2.87 -16.60 17.66
CA LEU A 39 -2.06 -16.08 16.55
C LEU A 39 -1.31 -14.86 17.06
N ARG A 40 -0.01 -15.01 17.29
CA ARG A 40 0.89 -13.95 17.78
C ARG A 40 1.92 -13.55 16.75
N ARG A 41 2.24 -14.44 15.80
CA ARG A 41 3.24 -14.20 14.76
C ARG A 41 2.69 -14.56 13.39
N ILE A 42 2.72 -13.62 12.47
CA ILE A 42 2.29 -13.85 11.09
C ILE A 42 3.47 -13.58 10.16
N LEU A 43 3.76 -14.53 9.29
CA LEU A 43 4.70 -14.35 8.18
C LEU A 43 3.91 -13.89 6.95
N ILE A 44 4.31 -12.77 6.36
CA ILE A 44 3.76 -12.25 5.11
C ILE A 44 4.80 -12.41 4.00
N LEU A 45 4.41 -13.09 2.92
CA LEU A 45 5.21 -13.32 1.72
C LEU A 45 4.62 -12.48 0.57
N ALA A 46 5.29 -11.40 0.21
CA ALA A 46 4.78 -10.44 -0.76
C ALA A 46 5.93 -9.69 -1.45
N THR A 47 5.70 -9.20 -2.67
CA THR A 47 6.69 -8.41 -3.42
C THR A 47 6.03 -7.21 -4.10
N GLY A 48 6.80 -6.16 -4.38
CA GLY A 48 6.31 -4.93 -5.03
C GLY A 48 5.15 -4.28 -4.27
N SER A 49 4.11 -3.84 -4.98
CA SER A 49 2.92 -3.21 -4.38
C SER A 49 2.26 -4.04 -3.26
N SER A 50 2.29 -5.37 -3.35
CA SER A 50 1.76 -6.23 -2.28
C SER A 50 2.58 -6.18 -0.99
N LEU A 51 3.90 -6.01 -1.09
CA LEU A 51 4.79 -5.83 0.06
C LEU A 51 4.63 -4.43 0.66
N ASN A 52 4.49 -3.41 -0.18
CA ASN A 52 4.20 -2.05 0.26
C ASN A 52 2.86 -1.97 1.02
N ALA A 53 1.83 -2.70 0.56
CA ALA A 53 0.55 -2.80 1.26
C ALA A 53 0.70 -3.47 2.64
N ALA A 54 1.58 -4.47 2.76
CA ALA A 54 1.90 -5.10 4.04
C ALA A 54 2.61 -4.12 4.99
N PHE A 55 3.50 -3.26 4.50
CA PHE A 55 4.09 -2.19 5.31
C PHE A 55 3.05 -1.18 5.82
N CYS A 56 2.06 -0.80 5.00
CA CYS A 56 0.96 0.06 5.45
C CYS A 56 0.17 -0.55 6.62
N ALA A 57 -0.09 -1.85 6.58
CA ALA A 57 -0.87 -2.54 7.62
C ALA A 57 -0.05 -2.97 8.85
N ARG A 58 1.29 -2.96 8.75
CA ARG A 58 2.20 -3.57 9.73
C ARG A 58 1.91 -3.18 11.17
N TYR A 59 1.88 -1.89 11.44
CA TYR A 59 1.74 -1.40 12.81
C TYR A 59 0.34 -1.63 13.37
N PHE A 60 -0.67 -1.84 12.53
CA PHE A 60 -2.01 -2.20 12.99
C PHE A 60 -2.10 -3.65 13.48
N PHE A 61 -1.34 -4.56 12.86
CA PHE A 61 -1.16 -5.91 13.40
C PHE A 61 -0.51 -5.83 14.79
N GLU A 62 0.56 -5.04 14.95
CA GLU A 62 1.24 -4.87 16.24
C GLU A 62 0.30 -4.27 17.31
N ARG A 63 -0.52 -3.25 16.93
CA ARG A 63 -1.60 -2.70 17.76
C ARG A 63 -2.62 -3.75 18.19
N CYS A 64 -2.87 -4.74 17.34
CA CYS A 64 -3.72 -5.91 17.58
C CYS A 64 -3.01 -7.05 18.36
N GLY A 65 -1.81 -6.82 18.88
CA GLY A 65 -1.02 -7.82 19.61
C GLY A 65 -0.47 -8.95 18.72
N ILE A 66 -0.27 -8.66 17.43
CA ILE A 66 0.23 -9.60 16.43
C ILE A 66 1.53 -9.05 15.85
N SER A 67 2.63 -9.76 16.07
CA SER A 67 3.86 -9.43 15.38
C SER A 67 3.83 -9.95 13.95
N ILE A 68 4.33 -9.14 13.01
CA ILE A 68 4.46 -9.58 11.62
C ILE A 68 5.90 -9.53 11.13
N ASP A 69 6.25 -10.54 10.36
CA ASP A 69 7.47 -10.60 9.58
C ASP A 69 7.11 -10.53 8.10
N ILE A 70 7.65 -9.55 7.37
CA ILE A 70 7.34 -9.33 5.95
C ILE A 70 8.60 -9.68 5.16
N LYS A 71 8.47 -10.62 4.23
CA LYS A 71 9.59 -11.17 3.48
C LYS A 71 9.37 -11.12 1.98
N GLU A 72 10.42 -10.71 1.27
CA GLU A 72 10.51 -10.84 -0.18
C GLU A 72 10.56 -12.34 -0.55
N PRO A 73 9.63 -12.86 -1.37
CA PRO A 73 9.46 -14.29 -1.60
C PRO A 73 10.66 -14.98 -2.22
N TYR A 74 11.37 -14.31 -3.15
CA TYR A 74 12.56 -14.89 -3.77
C TYR A 74 13.67 -15.09 -2.73
N THR A 75 14.00 -14.04 -1.98
CA THR A 75 15.02 -14.10 -0.92
C THR A 75 14.65 -15.14 0.14
N PHE A 76 13.40 -15.14 0.57
CA PHE A 76 12.89 -16.13 1.51
C PHE A 76 13.05 -17.56 0.99
N SER A 77 12.74 -17.81 -0.28
CA SER A 77 12.83 -19.15 -0.87
C SER A 77 14.26 -19.64 -0.98
N GLN A 78 15.19 -18.77 -1.37
CA GLN A 78 16.56 -19.14 -1.67
C GLN A 78 17.51 -19.09 -0.47
N TYR A 79 17.30 -18.18 0.49
CA TYR A 79 18.30 -17.85 1.51
C TYR A 79 17.82 -17.96 2.95
N GLU A 80 16.51 -18.00 3.18
CA GLU A 80 15.97 -18.01 4.55
C GLU A 80 15.39 -19.36 4.93
N ASN A 81 15.33 -19.64 6.23
CA ASN A 81 14.50 -20.72 6.75
C ASN A 81 13.16 -20.14 7.20
N SER A 82 12.09 -20.92 7.05
CA SER A 82 10.80 -20.50 7.59
C SER A 82 10.87 -20.48 9.12
N ASP A 83 10.42 -19.39 9.75
CA ASP A 83 10.35 -19.30 11.21
C ASP A 83 9.35 -20.36 11.73
N PRO A 84 9.79 -21.38 12.49
CA PRO A 84 8.89 -22.40 13.03
C PRO A 84 7.88 -21.82 14.04
N GLN A 85 8.09 -20.59 14.53
CA GLN A 85 7.22 -19.92 15.49
C GLN A 85 6.12 -19.07 14.84
N ALA A 86 6.06 -18.96 13.51
CA ALA A 86 4.97 -18.23 12.87
C ALA A 86 3.64 -19.03 12.93
N ASP A 87 2.61 -18.45 13.49
CA ASP A 87 1.31 -19.09 13.72
C ASP A 87 0.44 -19.12 12.46
N MET A 88 0.64 -18.16 11.56
CA MET A 88 -0.07 -18.02 10.29
C MET A 88 0.88 -17.53 9.22
N VAL A 89 0.66 -17.95 7.97
CA VAL A 89 1.38 -17.45 6.81
C VAL A 89 0.39 -16.89 5.80
N ILE A 90 0.65 -15.67 5.32
CA ILE A 90 -0.15 -15.00 4.30
C ILE A 90 0.75 -14.74 3.08
N ALA A 91 0.43 -15.35 1.96
CA ALA A 91 1.03 -15.04 0.66
C ALA A 91 0.16 -14.03 -0.09
N ILE A 92 0.75 -12.94 -0.58
CA ILE A 92 0.00 -11.87 -1.24
C ILE A 92 0.46 -11.73 -2.69
N SER A 93 -0.47 -11.83 -3.63
CA SER A 93 -0.26 -11.48 -5.03
C SER A 93 -1.59 -11.08 -5.64
N GLN A 94 -1.73 -9.81 -6.04
CA GLN A 94 -2.97 -9.32 -6.65
C GLN A 94 -3.38 -10.17 -7.85
N SER A 95 -2.46 -10.44 -8.79
CA SER A 95 -2.73 -11.27 -9.96
C SER A 95 -2.80 -12.77 -9.63
N GLY A 96 -2.21 -13.18 -8.50
CA GLY A 96 -2.04 -14.59 -8.13
C GLY A 96 -1.10 -15.38 -9.05
N LYS A 97 -0.30 -14.67 -9.87
CA LYS A 97 0.60 -15.25 -10.88
C LYS A 97 2.09 -15.06 -10.59
N SER A 98 2.45 -14.36 -9.51
CA SER A 98 3.85 -14.13 -9.14
C SER A 98 4.57 -15.45 -8.82
N ALA A 99 5.54 -15.83 -9.66
CA ALA A 99 6.24 -17.11 -9.55
C ALA A 99 7.00 -17.24 -8.21
N SER A 100 7.68 -16.17 -7.79
CA SER A 100 8.43 -16.14 -6.52
C SER A 100 7.52 -16.30 -5.29
N THR A 101 6.34 -15.66 -5.28
CA THR A 101 5.34 -15.82 -4.21
C THR A 101 4.82 -17.26 -4.15
N LEU A 102 4.56 -17.86 -5.31
CA LEU A 102 4.11 -19.25 -5.41
C LEU A 102 5.17 -20.24 -4.90
N GLU A 103 6.44 -20.02 -5.25
CA GLU A 103 7.56 -20.82 -4.75
C GLU A 103 7.70 -20.72 -3.22
N ALA A 104 7.66 -19.50 -2.68
CA ALA A 104 7.73 -19.27 -1.25
C ALA A 104 6.58 -19.93 -0.48
N MET A 105 5.35 -19.85 -1.04
CA MET A 105 4.19 -20.54 -0.49
C MET A 105 4.39 -22.06 -0.44
N ARG A 106 4.84 -22.66 -1.55
CA ARG A 106 5.11 -24.10 -1.63
C ARG A 106 6.19 -24.54 -0.65
N LYS A 107 7.24 -23.73 -0.46
CA LYS A 107 8.28 -23.99 0.54
C LYS A 107 7.70 -24.07 1.96
N VAL A 108 6.77 -23.19 2.32
CA VAL A 108 6.08 -23.23 3.62
C VAL A 108 5.14 -24.44 3.72
N GLN A 109 4.35 -24.72 2.68
CA GLN A 109 3.43 -25.87 2.67
C GLN A 109 4.18 -27.21 2.78
N ALA A 110 5.36 -27.33 2.16
CA ALA A 110 6.22 -28.52 2.27
C ALA A 110 6.67 -28.81 3.72
N GLN A 111 6.57 -27.83 4.62
CA GLN A 111 6.85 -27.96 6.05
C GLN A 111 5.59 -28.25 6.88
N GLY A 112 4.46 -28.57 6.23
CA GLY A 112 3.20 -28.92 6.89
C GLY A 112 2.43 -27.71 7.45
N ARG A 113 2.71 -26.51 6.95
CA ARG A 113 2.10 -25.26 7.44
C ARG A 113 1.13 -24.69 6.40
N PRO A 114 -0.15 -24.49 6.76
CA PRO A 114 -1.12 -23.97 5.81
C PRO A 114 -0.86 -22.48 5.50
N VAL A 115 -1.14 -22.09 4.26
CA VAL A 115 -0.94 -20.73 3.77
C VAL A 115 -2.27 -20.13 3.30
N PHE A 116 -2.52 -18.90 3.75
CA PHE A 116 -3.60 -18.06 3.24
C PHE A 116 -3.10 -17.26 2.03
N ALA A 117 -3.79 -17.34 0.89
CA ALA A 117 -3.43 -16.56 -0.29
C ALA A 117 -4.38 -15.39 -0.47
N LEU A 118 -3.88 -14.16 -0.32
CA LEU A 118 -4.65 -12.94 -0.57
C LEU A 118 -4.44 -12.47 -2.01
N THR A 119 -5.51 -12.48 -2.82
CA THR A 119 -5.44 -12.25 -4.27
C THR A 119 -6.74 -11.66 -4.83
N ALA A 120 -6.69 -11.01 -6.01
CA ALA A 120 -7.89 -10.56 -6.73
C ALA A 120 -8.54 -11.67 -7.57
N ASP A 121 -7.83 -12.79 -7.77
CA ASP A 121 -8.32 -13.94 -8.52
C ASP A 121 -8.08 -15.24 -7.74
N PRO A 122 -9.06 -15.70 -6.95
CA PRO A 122 -8.97 -16.99 -6.26
C PRO A 122 -8.79 -18.20 -7.19
N GLN A 123 -9.06 -18.05 -8.50
CA GLN A 123 -8.86 -19.10 -9.51
C GLN A 123 -7.47 -19.05 -10.16
N SER A 124 -6.63 -18.10 -9.77
CA SER A 124 -5.21 -17.99 -10.16
C SER A 124 -4.38 -19.19 -9.67
N PRO A 125 -3.15 -19.38 -10.20
CA PRO A 125 -2.23 -20.39 -9.70
C PRO A 125 -2.00 -20.33 -8.18
N LEU A 126 -1.80 -19.13 -7.62
CA LEU A 126 -1.65 -18.94 -6.17
C LEU A 126 -2.91 -19.34 -5.41
N GLY A 127 -4.09 -18.85 -5.84
CA GLY A 127 -5.35 -19.15 -5.17
C GLY A 127 -5.67 -20.65 -5.15
N LYS A 128 -5.54 -21.33 -6.29
CA LYS A 128 -5.84 -22.77 -6.43
C LYS A 128 -4.91 -23.69 -5.65
N THR A 129 -3.69 -23.26 -5.36
CA THR A 129 -2.68 -24.08 -4.68
C THR A 129 -2.50 -23.73 -3.21
N SER A 130 -3.12 -22.64 -2.75
CA SER A 130 -3.17 -22.27 -1.33
C SER A 130 -4.16 -23.11 -0.54
N ASP A 131 -3.96 -23.20 0.77
CA ASP A 131 -4.90 -23.88 1.68
C ASP A 131 -6.17 -23.05 1.91
N TYR A 132 -6.00 -21.72 1.96
CA TYR A 132 -7.08 -20.77 2.20
C TYR A 132 -7.01 -19.59 1.21
N PRO A 133 -7.65 -19.67 0.04
CA PRO A 133 -7.74 -18.54 -0.87
C PRO A 133 -8.68 -17.46 -0.30
N LEU A 134 -8.18 -16.23 -0.23
CA LEU A 134 -8.89 -15.03 0.21
C LEU A 134 -8.97 -14.03 -0.94
N ASP A 135 -10.20 -13.68 -1.34
CA ASP A 135 -10.46 -12.68 -2.37
C ASP A 135 -10.38 -11.26 -1.78
N ILE A 136 -9.59 -10.36 -2.39
CA ILE A 136 -9.57 -8.94 -2.03
C ILE A 136 -10.82 -8.17 -2.50
N LEU A 137 -11.73 -8.82 -3.22
CA LEU A 137 -13.04 -8.36 -3.68
C LEU A 137 -13.01 -7.13 -4.59
N THR A 138 -11.94 -6.97 -5.37
CA THR A 138 -11.80 -5.89 -6.36
C THR A 138 -12.32 -6.29 -7.74
N GLY A 139 -12.48 -7.58 -8.00
CA GLY A 139 -12.49 -8.10 -9.37
C GLY A 139 -11.17 -7.83 -10.09
N ILE A 140 -11.15 -8.05 -11.40
CA ILE A 140 -9.93 -7.92 -12.21
C ILE A 140 -9.64 -6.44 -12.52
N GLU A 141 -8.43 -6.02 -12.17
CA GLU A 141 -7.84 -4.76 -12.59
C GLU A 141 -6.91 -5.04 -13.77
N SER A 142 -7.24 -4.51 -14.95
CA SER A 142 -6.54 -4.83 -16.21
C SER A 142 -5.35 -3.91 -16.50
N VAL A 143 -5.23 -2.81 -15.77
CA VAL A 143 -4.10 -1.88 -15.86
C VAL A 143 -2.97 -2.39 -14.95
N GLY A 144 -1.76 -2.53 -15.52
CA GLY A 144 -0.61 -3.07 -14.78
C GLY A 144 -0.12 -2.17 -13.63
N PHE A 145 -0.40 -0.87 -13.72
CA PHE A 145 -0.09 0.12 -12.69
C PHE A 145 -1.20 0.16 -11.64
N VAL A 146 -1.23 -0.88 -10.80
CA VAL A 146 -2.36 -1.14 -9.89
C VAL A 146 -2.60 0.02 -8.91
N THR A 147 -3.87 0.38 -8.70
CA THR A 147 -4.31 1.40 -7.73
C THR A 147 -5.33 0.81 -6.75
N ARG A 148 -6.51 0.46 -7.25
CA ARG A 148 -7.61 -0.11 -6.46
C ARG A 148 -7.20 -1.41 -5.77
N GLY A 149 -6.45 -2.26 -6.47
CA GLY A 149 -5.90 -3.50 -5.90
C GLY A 149 -4.99 -3.26 -4.70
N PHE A 150 -4.20 -2.20 -4.71
CA PHE A 150 -3.35 -1.83 -3.58
C PHE A 150 -4.20 -1.42 -2.37
N SER A 151 -5.12 -0.46 -2.54
CA SER A 151 -5.99 0.03 -1.46
C SER A 151 -6.84 -1.09 -0.86
N ALA A 152 -7.38 -1.98 -1.69
CA ALA A 152 -8.13 -3.15 -1.25
C ALA A 152 -7.26 -4.16 -0.48
N THR A 153 -6.00 -4.35 -0.88
CA THR A 153 -5.06 -5.24 -0.17
C THR A 153 -4.76 -4.67 1.22
N VAL A 154 -4.46 -3.37 1.33
CA VAL A 154 -4.25 -2.69 2.62
C VAL A 154 -5.48 -2.86 3.51
N LEU A 155 -6.67 -2.58 2.99
CA LEU A 155 -7.92 -2.71 3.75
C LEU A 155 -8.16 -4.14 4.23
N ASN A 156 -7.97 -5.15 3.36
CA ASN A 156 -8.15 -6.55 3.76
C ASN A 156 -7.14 -6.96 4.85
N LEU A 157 -5.88 -6.52 4.79
CA LEU A 157 -4.90 -6.78 5.84
C LEU A 157 -5.30 -6.14 7.18
N LEU A 158 -5.81 -4.90 7.16
CA LEU A 158 -6.34 -4.25 8.37
C LEU A 158 -7.54 -5.01 8.95
N LEU A 159 -8.46 -5.48 8.10
CA LEU A 159 -9.62 -6.27 8.51
C LEU A 159 -9.24 -7.65 9.04
N ILE A 160 -8.22 -8.29 8.47
CA ILE A 160 -7.64 -9.54 8.98
C ILE A 160 -7.11 -9.34 10.39
N ALA A 161 -6.29 -8.31 10.62
CA ALA A 161 -5.77 -7.98 11.95
C ALA A 161 -6.92 -7.76 12.95
N LEU A 162 -7.94 -7.00 12.55
CA LEU A 162 -9.11 -6.69 13.36
C LEU A 162 -9.91 -7.95 13.74
N LEU A 163 -10.16 -8.84 12.77
CA LEU A 163 -10.89 -10.09 12.99
C LEU A 163 -10.13 -11.05 13.91
N ILE A 164 -8.81 -11.17 13.75
CA ILE A 164 -7.98 -11.99 14.64
C ILE A 164 -8.01 -11.42 16.06
N ALA A 165 -7.83 -10.10 16.21
CA ALA A 165 -7.84 -9.44 17.51
C ALA A 165 -9.17 -9.61 18.25
N ARG A 166 -10.28 -9.47 17.53
CA ARG A 166 -11.63 -9.71 18.04
C ARG A 166 -11.82 -11.17 18.47
N GLN A 167 -11.47 -12.11 17.59
CA GLN A 167 -11.62 -13.54 17.85
C GLN A 167 -10.81 -13.99 19.07
N GLN A 168 -9.67 -13.35 19.32
CA GLN A 168 -8.78 -13.62 20.44
C GLN A 168 -8.96 -12.67 21.63
N GLN A 169 -10.09 -11.95 21.67
CA GLN A 169 -10.51 -11.07 22.76
C GLN A 169 -9.48 -9.99 23.14
N ARG A 170 -8.63 -9.57 22.20
CA ARG A 170 -7.70 -8.44 22.36
C ARG A 170 -8.37 -7.10 22.14
N LEU A 171 -9.50 -7.11 21.43
CA LEU A 171 -10.39 -5.97 21.24
C LEU A 171 -11.80 -6.38 21.64
N THR A 172 -12.52 -5.45 22.26
CA THR A 172 -13.96 -5.57 22.54
C THR A 172 -14.76 -5.37 21.25
N GLU A 173 -16.01 -5.85 21.20
CA GLU A 173 -16.87 -5.62 20.03
C GLU A 173 -17.08 -4.12 19.76
N SER A 174 -17.19 -3.30 20.81
CA SER A 174 -17.31 -1.84 20.66
C SER A 174 -16.09 -1.20 19.99
N GLN A 175 -14.87 -1.62 20.34
CA GLN A 175 -13.64 -1.16 19.66
C GLN A 175 -13.61 -1.61 18.20
N VAL A 176 -14.08 -2.83 17.91
CA VAL A 176 -14.18 -3.33 16.54
C VAL A 176 -15.15 -2.50 15.73
N GLU A 177 -16.34 -2.22 16.27
CA GLU A 177 -17.35 -1.37 15.63
C GLU A 177 -16.82 0.03 15.36
N GLU A 178 -16.08 0.63 16.30
CA GLU A 178 -15.44 1.93 16.12
C GLU A 178 -14.43 1.93 14.95
N TYR A 179 -13.56 0.92 14.89
CA TYR A 179 -12.60 0.79 13.79
C TYR A 179 -13.30 0.56 12.44
N VAL A 180 -14.33 -0.30 12.39
CA VAL A 180 -15.12 -0.50 11.17
C VAL A 180 -15.80 0.80 10.73
N ALA A 181 -16.40 1.55 11.65
CA ALA A 181 -17.03 2.84 11.36
C ALA A 181 -16.00 3.86 10.84
N GLN A 182 -14.78 3.86 11.36
CA GLN A 182 -13.70 4.71 10.85
C GLN A 182 -13.30 4.33 9.41
N LEU A 183 -13.17 3.04 9.10
CA LEU A 183 -12.90 2.55 7.74
C LEU A 183 -14.04 2.92 6.77
N GLN A 184 -15.30 2.87 7.21
CA GLN A 184 -16.45 3.29 6.40
C GLN A 184 -16.39 4.80 6.08
N ARG A 185 -16.05 5.63 7.07
CA ARG A 185 -15.85 7.07 6.87
C ARG A 185 -14.71 7.36 5.89
N ILE A 186 -13.61 6.61 5.97
CA ILE A 186 -12.49 6.71 5.02
C ILE A 186 -12.98 6.45 3.60
N ALA A 187 -13.65 5.32 3.36
CA ALA A 187 -14.16 4.98 2.03
C ALA A 187 -15.09 6.08 1.48
N ALA A 188 -16.03 6.56 2.29
CA ALA A 188 -16.95 7.64 1.90
C ALA A 188 -16.28 9.00 1.63
N THR A 189 -15.05 9.19 2.11
CA THR A 189 -14.31 10.45 1.97
C THR A 189 -13.42 10.48 0.72
N LEU A 190 -13.13 9.33 0.10
CA LEU A 190 -12.26 9.26 -1.08
C LEU A 190 -12.66 10.19 -2.23
N PRO A 191 -13.96 10.39 -2.56
CA PRO A 191 -14.34 11.36 -3.59
C PRO A 191 -13.86 12.79 -3.31
N LEU A 192 -13.89 13.22 -2.04
CA LEU A 192 -13.38 14.54 -1.64
C LEU A 192 -11.84 14.61 -1.75
N VAL A 193 -11.15 13.52 -1.39
CA VAL A 193 -9.69 13.40 -1.53
C VAL A 193 -9.28 13.53 -2.99
N ILE A 194 -10.01 12.87 -3.90
CA ILE A 194 -9.76 12.97 -5.35
C ILE A 194 -9.88 14.43 -5.81
N VAL A 195 -11.00 15.10 -5.50
CA VAL A 195 -11.24 16.49 -5.90
C VAL A 195 -10.13 17.44 -5.40
N ARG A 196 -9.73 17.31 -4.12
CA ARG A 196 -8.67 18.14 -3.54
C ARG A 196 -7.30 17.89 -4.17
N THR A 197 -7.00 16.62 -4.47
CA THR A 197 -5.76 16.24 -5.12
C THR A 197 -5.70 16.76 -6.55
N GLU A 198 -6.77 16.64 -7.33
CA GLU A 198 -6.85 17.16 -8.70
C GLU A 198 -6.55 18.67 -8.74
N ALA A 199 -7.15 19.44 -7.82
CA ALA A 199 -6.89 20.87 -7.70
C ALA A 199 -5.40 21.16 -7.39
N PHE A 200 -4.81 20.40 -6.47
CA PHE A 200 -3.40 20.52 -6.10
C PHE A 200 -2.46 20.19 -7.26
N ILE A 201 -2.72 19.10 -8.00
CA ILE A 201 -1.96 18.71 -9.19
C ILE A 201 -2.03 19.82 -10.25
N HIS A 202 -3.23 20.34 -10.51
CA HIS A 202 -3.43 21.44 -11.46
C HIS A 202 -2.63 22.69 -11.07
N GLN A 203 -2.64 23.06 -9.78
CA GLN A 203 -1.87 24.20 -9.25
C GLN A 203 -0.35 24.01 -9.43
N HIS A 204 0.15 22.78 -9.30
CA HIS A 204 1.59 22.49 -9.31
C HIS A 204 2.11 21.81 -10.57
N GLN A 205 1.30 21.74 -11.63
CA GLN A 205 1.62 20.99 -12.86
C GLN A 205 2.98 21.33 -13.45
N ALA A 206 3.44 22.59 -13.37
CA ALA A 206 4.72 23.01 -13.93
C ALA A 206 5.91 22.35 -13.20
N VAL A 207 5.90 22.36 -11.86
CA VAL A 207 6.95 21.72 -11.05
C VAL A 207 6.90 20.21 -11.24
N LEU A 208 5.70 19.63 -11.20
CA LEU A 208 5.53 18.19 -11.34
C LEU A 208 5.94 17.68 -12.73
N ARG A 209 5.63 18.42 -13.80
CA ARG A 209 6.08 18.13 -15.16
C ARG A 209 7.60 18.16 -15.30
N ASN A 210 8.25 19.15 -14.67
CA ASN A 210 9.69 19.37 -14.82
C ASN A 210 10.55 18.54 -13.86
N GLY A 211 9.98 17.97 -12.79
CA GLY A 211 10.74 17.16 -11.83
C GLY A 211 11.42 15.97 -12.49
N THR A 212 12.74 15.83 -12.30
CA THR A 212 13.57 14.74 -12.84
C THR A 212 13.96 13.72 -11.77
N ARG A 213 13.78 14.06 -10.49
CA ARG A 213 13.98 13.18 -9.34
C ARG A 213 12.87 13.39 -8.31
N PHE A 214 12.16 12.33 -7.96
CA PHE A 214 11.13 12.37 -6.91
C PHE A 214 11.59 11.61 -5.67
N VAL A 215 11.41 12.22 -4.51
CA VAL A 215 11.71 11.60 -3.22
C VAL A 215 10.50 11.72 -2.32
N ALA A 216 10.14 10.66 -1.62
CA ALA A 216 9.08 10.67 -0.63
C ALA A 216 9.59 10.23 0.73
N THR A 217 9.08 10.84 1.79
CA THR A 217 9.33 10.42 3.16
C THR A 217 8.03 10.16 3.89
N GLY A 218 8.00 9.10 4.70
CA GLY A 218 6.92 8.79 5.62
C GLY A 218 7.45 8.13 6.88
N TYR A 219 6.61 7.97 7.89
CA TYR A 219 6.94 7.33 9.16
C TYR A 219 5.82 6.37 9.57
N GLY A 220 6.16 5.35 10.37
CA GLY A 220 5.19 4.35 10.80
C GLY A 220 4.46 3.70 9.60
N ALA A 221 3.14 3.71 9.61
CA ALA A 221 2.31 3.15 8.53
C ALA A 221 2.52 3.88 7.17
N LEU A 222 2.97 5.14 7.20
CA LEU A 222 3.19 5.95 6.00
C LEU A 222 4.47 5.60 5.24
N VAL A 223 5.35 4.77 5.81
CA VAL A 223 6.50 4.21 5.07
C VAL A 223 6.01 3.40 3.88
N GLY A 224 4.91 2.64 4.03
CA GLY A 224 4.29 1.91 2.92
C GLY A 224 3.76 2.83 1.81
N VAL A 225 3.25 4.02 2.15
CA VAL A 225 2.81 5.03 1.17
C VAL A 225 3.99 5.61 0.41
N ALA A 226 5.08 5.96 1.11
CA ALA A 226 6.31 6.44 0.47
C ALA A 226 6.90 5.38 -0.47
N LYS A 227 6.91 4.11 -0.07
CA LYS A 227 7.36 3.00 -0.90
C LYS A 227 6.44 2.71 -2.09
N GLU A 228 5.13 2.93 -1.94
CA GLU A 228 4.22 2.81 -3.09
C GLU A 228 4.35 3.98 -4.06
N LEU A 229 4.71 5.19 -3.58
CA LEU A 229 5.11 6.29 -4.47
C LEU A 229 6.34 5.89 -5.31
N GLU A 230 7.37 5.32 -4.68
CA GLU A 230 8.55 4.79 -5.37
C GLU A 230 8.17 3.82 -6.48
N THR A 231 7.33 2.82 -6.17
CA THR A 231 6.83 1.85 -7.16
C THR A 231 6.07 2.54 -8.29
N LYS A 232 5.01 3.29 -7.98
CA LYS A 232 4.13 3.87 -9.01
C LYS A 232 4.85 4.89 -9.88
N PHE A 233 5.65 5.77 -9.30
CA PHE A 233 6.37 6.76 -10.09
C PHE A 233 7.45 6.13 -10.98
N THR A 234 8.14 5.09 -10.50
CA THR A 234 9.10 4.37 -11.34
C THR A 234 8.40 3.68 -12.52
N GLU A 235 7.23 3.08 -12.28
CA GLU A 235 6.43 2.40 -13.31
C GLU A 235 5.83 3.37 -14.35
N THR A 236 5.28 4.51 -13.89
CA THR A 236 4.47 5.41 -14.74
C THR A 236 5.20 6.67 -15.17
N VAL A 237 5.82 7.38 -14.23
CA VAL A 237 6.52 8.65 -14.46
C VAL A 237 7.89 8.41 -15.09
N ARG A 238 8.49 7.23 -14.86
CA ARG A 238 9.72 6.73 -15.50
C ARG A 238 10.94 7.63 -15.29
N VAL A 239 11.01 8.23 -14.11
CA VAL A 239 12.19 8.95 -13.62
C VAL A 239 12.59 8.39 -12.26
N PRO A 240 13.87 8.55 -11.83
CA PRO A 240 14.30 8.07 -10.54
C PRO A 240 13.38 8.55 -9.41
N SER A 241 12.81 7.59 -8.69
CA SER A 241 11.82 7.82 -7.64
C SER A 241 12.18 6.97 -6.44
N SER A 242 12.10 7.50 -5.22
CA SER A 242 12.46 6.75 -4.00
C SER A 242 11.59 7.13 -2.82
N GLY A 243 11.23 6.14 -2.01
CA GLY A 243 10.47 6.27 -0.78
C GLY A 243 11.35 5.89 0.40
N PHE A 244 11.43 6.77 1.39
CA PHE A 244 12.24 6.55 2.58
C PHE A 244 11.38 6.59 3.84
N GLU A 245 11.82 5.83 4.85
CA GLU A 245 11.46 6.13 6.23
C GLU A 245 12.11 7.46 6.63
N LEU A 246 11.40 8.27 7.42
CA LEU A 246 11.76 9.65 7.76
C LEU A 246 13.18 9.78 8.34
N GLU A 247 13.54 9.01 9.36
CA GLU A 247 14.89 9.06 9.94
C GLU A 247 15.91 8.43 8.99
N ALA A 248 15.58 7.34 8.30
CA ALA A 248 16.48 6.70 7.35
C ALA A 248 16.95 7.67 6.25
N TYR A 249 16.10 8.60 5.79
CA TYR A 249 16.50 9.65 4.85
C TYR A 249 17.63 10.55 5.39
N MET A 250 17.64 10.80 6.71
CA MET A 250 18.63 11.65 7.37
C MET A 250 19.99 10.94 7.55
N HIS A 251 20.08 9.64 7.28
CA HIS A 251 21.28 8.81 7.46
C HIS A 251 21.97 8.46 6.14
N GLY A 252 22.07 9.43 5.22
CA GLY A 252 22.78 9.28 3.96
C GLY A 252 22.02 9.82 2.75
N PRO A 253 20.75 9.43 2.53
CA PRO A 253 19.98 9.87 1.36
C PRO A 253 19.92 11.38 1.15
N TYR A 254 19.86 12.18 2.24
CA TYR A 254 19.88 13.65 2.14
C TYR A 254 21.10 14.22 1.41
N LEU A 255 22.23 13.50 1.36
CA LEU A 255 23.45 13.92 0.65
C LEU A 255 23.30 13.91 -0.87
N GLU A 256 22.30 13.19 -1.41
CA GLU A 256 21.96 13.19 -2.84
C GLU A 256 21.24 14.48 -3.27
N ALA A 257 20.65 15.21 -2.30
CA ALA A 257 19.72 16.30 -2.58
C ALA A 257 20.35 17.46 -3.37
N ASN A 258 19.64 17.90 -4.40
CA ASN A 258 20.02 19.02 -5.24
C ASN A 258 18.78 19.69 -5.86
N ALA A 259 19.01 20.78 -6.60
CA ALA A 259 17.97 21.63 -7.18
C ALA A 259 17.04 20.95 -8.19
N GLU A 260 17.30 19.70 -8.59
CA GLU A 260 16.41 18.93 -9.46
C GLU A 260 15.35 18.10 -8.69
N HIS A 261 15.49 17.98 -7.37
CA HIS A 261 14.65 17.10 -6.55
C HIS A 261 13.29 17.75 -6.24
N VAL A 262 12.23 16.96 -6.37
CA VAL A 262 10.90 17.25 -5.83
C VAL A 262 10.63 16.27 -4.70
N MET A 263 10.38 16.80 -3.50
CA MET A 263 10.22 16.00 -2.29
C MET A 263 8.77 16.03 -1.77
N PHE A 264 8.26 14.87 -1.35
CA PHE A 264 6.94 14.71 -0.74
C PHE A 264 7.07 14.22 0.71
N PHE A 265 6.38 14.90 1.62
CA PHE A 265 6.32 14.56 3.04
C PHE A 265 4.91 14.10 3.37
N PHE A 266 4.74 12.83 3.77
CA PHE A 266 3.45 12.28 4.17
C PHE A 266 3.23 12.38 5.68
N GLU A 267 2.11 12.96 6.10
CA GLU A 267 1.79 13.20 7.52
C GLU A 267 0.32 12.87 7.85
N ASP A 268 0.06 12.04 8.86
CA ASP A 268 -1.30 11.85 9.39
C ASP A 268 -1.74 13.00 10.32
N ARG A 269 -0.78 13.68 10.93
CA ARG A 269 -0.96 14.82 11.82
C ARG A 269 0.31 15.68 11.78
N PRO A 270 0.27 16.94 12.23
CA PRO A 270 1.45 17.80 12.19
C PRO A 270 2.61 17.17 12.96
N ASP A 271 3.71 16.86 12.27
CA ASP A 271 4.88 16.22 12.86
C ASP A 271 6.08 17.18 12.87
N ALA A 272 6.68 17.37 14.05
CA ALA A 272 7.76 18.33 14.23
C ALA A 272 9.05 17.91 13.51
N ARG A 273 9.31 16.60 13.43
CA ARG A 273 10.55 16.06 12.84
C ARG A 273 10.48 16.09 11.32
N SER A 274 9.35 15.69 10.75
CA SER A 274 9.03 15.84 9.33
C SER A 274 9.10 17.31 8.89
N ARG A 275 8.46 18.22 9.65
CA ARG A 275 8.53 19.67 9.38
C ARG A 275 9.96 20.20 9.39
N ALA A 276 10.75 19.86 10.41
CA ALA A 276 12.14 20.30 10.51
C ALA A 276 12.99 19.84 9.33
N LEU A 277 12.83 18.57 8.90
CA LEU A 277 13.51 18.07 7.71
C LEU A 277 13.07 18.83 6.46
N ARG A 278 11.76 19.02 6.26
CA ARG A 278 11.23 19.76 5.10
C ARG A 278 11.78 21.18 5.02
N GLU A 279 11.78 21.91 6.13
CA GLU A 279 12.32 23.27 6.19
C GLU A 279 13.81 23.30 5.87
N TYR A 280 14.58 22.33 6.36
CA TYR A 280 16.00 22.18 6.06
C TYR A 280 16.27 21.87 4.58
N MET A 281 15.47 21.00 3.95
CA MET A 281 15.66 20.60 2.56
C MET A 281 15.18 21.64 1.55
N THR A 282 14.17 22.44 1.90
CA THR A 282 13.53 23.42 1.01
C THR A 282 14.50 24.33 0.23
N PRO A 283 15.56 24.93 0.84
CA PRO A 283 16.50 25.76 0.09
C PRO A 283 17.43 24.98 -0.86
N ALA A 284 17.55 23.66 -0.70
CA ALA A 284 18.49 22.82 -1.46
C ALA A 284 17.85 22.08 -2.64
N VAL A 285 16.51 22.07 -2.73
CA VAL A 285 15.75 21.28 -3.73
C VAL A 285 14.80 22.15 -4.55
N ALA A 286 14.32 21.65 -5.69
CA ALA A 286 13.39 22.39 -6.54
C ALA A 286 12.08 22.71 -5.81
N LYS A 287 11.52 21.71 -5.12
CA LYS A 287 10.27 21.88 -4.36
C LYS A 287 10.10 20.84 -3.28
N THR A 288 9.49 21.25 -2.17
CA THR A 288 8.95 20.36 -1.15
C THR A 288 7.42 20.48 -1.11
N PHE A 289 6.74 19.36 -0.89
CA PHE A 289 5.30 19.29 -0.73
C PHE A 289 4.94 18.49 0.52
N THR A 290 3.92 18.92 1.25
CA THR A 290 3.35 18.15 2.37
C THR A 290 1.99 17.61 1.96
N LEU A 291 1.79 16.30 2.09
CA LEU A 291 0.50 15.65 1.91
C LEU A 291 0.02 15.19 3.28
N THR A 292 -1.02 15.84 3.80
CA THR A 292 -1.42 15.66 5.20
C THR A 292 -2.91 15.43 5.39
N LEU A 293 -3.25 14.67 6.42
CA LEU A 293 -4.63 14.52 6.89
C LEU A 293 -5.05 15.62 7.87
N ALA A 294 -4.08 16.37 8.41
CA ALA A 294 -4.34 17.47 9.31
C ALA A 294 -5.03 18.64 8.59
N LYS A 295 -5.77 19.42 9.37
CA LYS A 295 -6.12 20.77 8.96
C LYS A 295 -4.84 21.61 8.98
N ALA A 296 -4.39 22.05 7.81
CA ALA A 296 -3.25 22.95 7.69
C ALA A 296 -3.72 24.40 7.43
N ALA A 297 -2.88 25.37 7.77
CA ALA A 297 -2.99 26.69 7.15
C ALA A 297 -2.86 26.52 5.63
N GLN A 298 -3.60 27.29 4.84
CA GLN A 298 -3.46 27.29 3.39
C GLN A 298 -2.09 27.88 3.04
N ASP A 299 -1.06 27.04 2.99
CA ASP A 299 0.14 27.32 2.22
C ASP A 299 0.06 26.62 0.87
N ASP A 300 0.67 27.22 -0.15
CA ASP A 300 0.66 26.72 -1.53
C ASP A 300 1.52 25.46 -1.72
N GLN A 301 1.99 24.79 -0.65
CA GLN A 301 2.84 23.61 -0.75
C GLN A 301 2.24 22.41 -0.02
N THR A 302 1.05 22.58 0.56
CA THR A 302 0.41 21.57 1.39
C THR A 302 -0.91 21.14 0.79
N LEU A 303 -1.00 19.85 0.43
CA LEU A 303 -2.28 19.18 0.19
C LEU A 303 -2.85 18.74 1.54
N ALA A 304 -3.73 19.57 2.11
CA ALA A 304 -4.45 19.27 3.34
C ALA A 304 -5.77 18.55 3.03
N LEU A 305 -5.88 17.30 3.43
CA LEU A 305 -7.08 16.49 3.25
C LEU A 305 -8.11 16.71 4.37
N ASP A 306 -7.77 17.38 5.48
CA ASP A 306 -8.69 17.76 6.58
C ASP A 306 -9.63 16.64 7.03
N VAL A 307 -9.07 15.44 7.24
CA VAL A 307 -9.81 14.22 7.57
C VAL A 307 -9.06 13.48 8.66
N ALA A 308 -9.46 13.69 9.91
CA ALA A 308 -8.83 13.06 11.05
C ALA A 308 -9.16 11.55 11.12
N VAL A 309 -8.12 10.72 11.07
CA VAL A 309 -8.21 9.26 11.23
C VAL A 309 -7.06 8.76 12.08
N ASP A 310 -7.19 7.55 12.62
CA ASP A 310 -6.08 6.88 13.30
C ASP A 310 -4.91 6.69 12.32
N HIS A 311 -3.68 6.92 12.79
CA HIS A 311 -2.44 6.77 12.01
C HIS A 311 -2.40 5.44 11.25
N HIS A 312 -2.89 4.35 11.85
CA HIS A 312 -2.91 3.03 11.22
C HIS A 312 -3.79 2.93 9.97
N PHE A 313 -4.78 3.80 9.82
CA PHE A 313 -5.70 3.82 8.66
C PHE A 313 -5.41 4.98 7.69
N SER A 314 -4.54 5.92 8.09
CA SER A 314 -4.10 7.03 7.25
C SER A 314 -3.58 6.62 5.86
N PRO A 315 -2.92 5.45 5.65
CA PRO A 315 -2.48 5.06 4.31
C PRO A 315 -3.60 4.95 3.28
N LEU A 316 -4.82 4.57 3.68
CA LEU A 316 -5.97 4.44 2.78
C LEU A 316 -6.44 5.78 2.18
N LEU A 317 -6.12 6.91 2.84
CA LEU A 317 -6.40 8.24 2.32
C LEU A 317 -5.19 8.81 1.57
N LEU A 318 -3.99 8.66 2.13
CA LEU A 318 -2.77 9.29 1.59
C LEU A 318 -2.21 8.57 0.35
N ILE A 319 -2.63 7.34 0.06
CA ILE A 319 -2.25 6.68 -1.19
C ILE A 319 -2.97 7.25 -2.42
N VAL A 320 -4.21 7.74 -2.28
CA VAL A 320 -4.99 8.25 -3.41
C VAL A 320 -4.31 9.45 -4.10
N PRO A 321 -3.77 10.43 -3.36
CA PRO A 321 -2.93 11.47 -3.96
C PRO A 321 -1.76 10.93 -4.78
N VAL A 322 -1.07 9.89 -4.27
CA VAL A 322 0.08 9.28 -4.95
C VAL A 322 -0.33 8.65 -6.27
N GLN A 323 -1.44 7.92 -6.29
CA GLN A 323 -1.95 7.26 -7.48
C GLN A 323 -2.38 8.27 -8.56
N LEU A 324 -3.08 9.35 -8.16
CA LEU A 324 -3.47 10.43 -9.05
C LEU A 324 -2.25 11.17 -9.60
N MET A 325 -1.27 11.50 -8.75
CA MET A 325 -0.01 12.10 -9.20
C MET A 325 0.73 11.18 -10.17
N ALA A 326 0.82 9.88 -9.91
CA ALA A 326 1.48 8.93 -10.80
C ALA A 326 0.86 8.92 -12.22
N PHE A 327 -0.47 9.00 -12.31
CA PHE A 327 -1.18 9.06 -13.60
C PHE A 327 -1.02 10.42 -14.30
N HIS A 328 -1.25 11.52 -13.58
CA HIS A 328 -1.24 12.86 -14.15
C HIS A 328 0.17 13.33 -14.51
N ILE A 329 1.18 13.02 -13.70
CA ILE A 329 2.56 13.41 -13.99
C ILE A 329 3.10 12.67 -15.21
N ALA A 330 2.77 11.38 -15.35
CA ALA A 330 3.09 10.63 -16.57
C ALA A 330 2.46 11.30 -17.81
N SER A 331 1.19 11.68 -17.73
CA SER A 331 0.48 12.38 -18.80
C SER A 331 1.10 13.76 -19.11
N LEU A 332 1.45 14.54 -18.09
CA LEU A 332 2.13 15.84 -18.23
C LEU A 332 3.51 15.73 -18.90
N LYS A 333 4.18 14.59 -18.72
CA LYS A 333 5.45 14.26 -19.37
C LYS A 333 5.28 13.62 -20.75
N GLY A 334 4.05 13.49 -21.25
CA GLY A 334 3.75 12.91 -22.56
C GLY A 334 3.90 11.39 -22.62
N ILE A 335 3.86 10.70 -21.47
CA ILE A 335 3.93 9.25 -21.39
C ILE A 335 2.52 8.68 -21.54
N ASP A 336 2.27 7.96 -22.63
CA ASP A 336 1.03 7.20 -22.82
C ASP A 336 1.09 5.87 -22.05
N LEU A 337 0.34 5.78 -20.95
CA LEU A 337 0.26 4.60 -20.10
C LEU A 337 -0.59 3.47 -20.70
N SER A 338 -1.32 3.71 -21.80
CA SER A 338 -2.02 2.66 -22.53
C SER A 338 -1.07 1.84 -23.41
N VAL A 339 0.08 2.43 -23.78
CA VAL A 339 1.15 1.75 -24.50
C VAL A 339 1.98 0.96 -23.49
N ARG A 340 1.79 -0.35 -23.50
CA ARG A 340 2.59 -1.26 -22.69
C ARG A 340 4.05 -1.27 -23.19
N ILE A 341 4.96 -1.41 -22.24
CA ILE A 341 6.40 -1.50 -22.46
C ILE A 341 6.90 -2.78 -21.78
N PHE A 342 7.94 -3.38 -22.35
CA PHE A 342 8.52 -4.63 -21.84
C PHE A 342 7.50 -5.80 -21.75
N ASP A 343 6.57 -5.90 -22.72
CA ASP A 343 5.46 -6.88 -22.73
C ASP A 343 5.89 -8.36 -22.65
N ASP A 344 7.15 -8.66 -22.97
CA ASP A 344 7.71 -10.01 -22.89
C ASP A 344 8.59 -10.26 -21.66
N PHE A 345 8.82 -9.25 -20.80
CA PHE A 345 9.68 -9.34 -19.62
C PHE A 345 9.30 -10.52 -18.72
N ASP A 346 8.01 -10.65 -18.41
CA ASP A 346 7.53 -11.71 -17.53
C ASP A 346 7.75 -13.11 -18.12
N ARG A 347 7.59 -13.24 -19.44
CA ARG A 347 7.81 -14.49 -20.17
C ARG A 347 9.30 -14.84 -20.22
N VAL A 348 10.15 -13.85 -20.49
CA VAL A 348 11.60 -14.03 -20.62
C VAL A 348 12.23 -14.39 -19.26
N LEU A 349 11.83 -13.69 -18.20
CA LEU A 349 12.41 -13.87 -16.86
C LEU A 349 11.65 -14.86 -15.99
N LYS A 350 10.51 -15.39 -16.46
CA LYS A 350 9.66 -16.32 -15.73
C LYS A 350 9.20 -15.77 -14.38
N SER A 351 9.00 -14.46 -14.28
CA SER A 351 8.54 -13.78 -13.06
C SER A 351 7.03 -13.98 -12.82
N LYS A 352 6.25 -14.28 -13.86
CA LYS A 352 4.82 -14.64 -13.75
C LYS A 352 4.51 -15.94 -14.48
N ILE A 353 3.49 -16.65 -14.00
CA ILE A 353 3.01 -17.96 -14.50
C ILE A 353 1.64 -17.83 -15.15
#